data_AF-A0A1Y0N0R1-F1
#
_entry.id   AF-A0A1Y0N0R1-F1
#
_cell.length_a   1.000
_cell.length_b   1.000
_cell.length_c   1.000
_cell.angle_alpha   90.00
_cell.angle_beta   90.00
_cell.angle_gamma   90.00
#
_symmetry.space_group_name_H-M   'P 1'
#
loop_
_entity.id
_entity.type
_entity.pdbx_description
1 polymer ?
#
loop_
_entity_poly.entity_id
_entity_poly.type
_entity_poly.pdbx_seq_one_letter_code
_entity_poly.pdbx_strand_id
1 'polypeptide(L)'
;MKDFFRGFFYVLEGFPIITGIIFFLLSVYLIKTALPKAYNVDMEKRSLYSYWNNLGIVFTLTFISLMILVIQVFRVVSSFT
;
A
#
# COMPACT_ATOMS: atom_id res chain seq x y z
N MET A 1 -10.81 16.05 -5.66
CA MET A 1 -9.43 15.51 -5.53
C MET A 1 -8.70 16.13 -4.33
N LYS A 2 -8.51 17.46 -4.28
CA LYS A 2 -7.84 18.13 -3.14
C LYS A 2 -8.49 17.82 -1.78
N ASP A 3 -9.81 17.88 -1.70
CA ASP A 3 -10.53 17.64 -0.43
C ASP A 3 -10.45 16.18 0.03
N PHE A 4 -10.40 15.24 -0.93
CA PHE A 4 -10.16 13.83 -0.63
C PHE A 4 -8.79 13.63 0.01
N PHE A 5 -7.72 14.16 -0.62
CA PHE A 5 -6.37 14.05 -0.06
C PHE A 5 -6.27 14.73 1.30
N ARG A 6 -6.91 15.90 1.47
CA ARG A 6 -6.94 16.59 2.77
C ARG A 6 -7.62 15.74 3.86
N GLY A 7 -8.76 15.13 3.56
CA GLY A 7 -9.44 14.22 4.48
C GLY A 7 -8.62 12.96 4.78
N PHE A 8 -7.99 12.39 3.76
CA PHE A 8 -7.12 11.22 3.89
C PHE A 8 -5.91 11.51 4.79
N PHE A 9 -5.20 12.62 4.56
CA PHE A 9 -4.07 13.02 5.41
C PHE A 9 -4.51 13.37 6.83
N TYR A 10 -5.68 13.99 7.00
CA TYR A 10 -6.26 14.25 8.32
C TYR A 10 -6.47 12.96 9.12
N VAL A 11 -6.99 11.90 8.49
CA VAL A 11 -7.16 10.60 9.16
C VAL A 11 -5.81 9.95 9.49
N LEU A 12 -4.84 10.03 8.57
CA LEU A 12 -3.48 9.56 8.81
C LEU A 12 -2.78 10.27 9.97
N GLU A 13 -3.08 11.54 10.20
CA GLU A 13 -2.55 12.33 11.32
C GLU A 13 -3.31 12.10 12.63
N GLY A 14 -4.64 12.04 12.56
CA GLY A 14 -5.48 11.90 13.76
C GLY A 14 -5.40 10.50 14.40
N PHE A 15 -5.12 9.46 13.61
CA PHE A 15 -5.16 8.07 14.08
C PHE A 15 -3.96 7.25 13.61
N PRO A 16 -2.73 7.59 14.05
CA PRO A 16 -1.51 6.97 13.53
C PRO A 16 -1.41 5.46 13.84
N ILE A 17 -1.91 5.02 15.00
CA ILE A 17 -1.91 3.59 15.39
C ILE A 17 -2.88 2.79 14.52
N ILE A 18 -4.13 3.24 14.41
CA ILE A 18 -5.18 2.53 13.64
C ILE A 18 -4.79 2.47 12.17
N THR A 19 -4.35 3.60 11.61
CA THR A 19 -3.91 3.65 10.22
C THR A 19 -2.65 2.80 10.01
N GLY A 20 -1.71 2.79 10.94
CA GLY A 20 -0.57 1.87 10.93
C GLY A 20 -0.99 0.40 10.84
N ILE A 21 -1.94 -0.06 11.66
CA ILE A 21 -2.47 -1.44 11.61
C ILE A 21 -3.10 -1.74 10.24
N ILE A 22 -3.91 -0.81 9.71
CA ILE A 22 -4.55 -0.97 8.39
C ILE A 22 -3.51 -1.12 7.29
N PHE A 23 -2.52 -0.24 7.25
CA PHE A 23 -1.45 -0.29 6.24
C PHE A 23 -0.52 -1.49 6.43
N PHE A 24 -0.36 -2.01 7.65
CA PHE A 24 0.33 -3.26 7.89
C PHE A 24 -0.41 -4.44 7.25
N LEU A 25 -1.70 -4.59 7.55
CA LEU A 25 -2.54 -5.64 6.96
C LEU A 25 -2.59 -5.54 5.44
N LEU A 26 -2.75 -4.32 4.91
CA LEU A 26 -2.73 -4.07 3.47
C LEU A 26 -1.40 -4.48 2.84
N SER A 27 -0.26 -4.13 3.46
CA SER A 27 1.06 -4.51 2.96
C SER A 27 1.25 -6.03 2.95
N VAL A 28 0.83 -6.72 4.02
CA VAL A 28 0.87 -8.19 4.09
C VAL A 28 0.01 -8.80 2.99
N TYR A 29 -1.20 -8.29 2.76
CA TYR A 29 -2.07 -8.76 1.68
C TYR A 29 -1.44 -8.54 0.30
N LEU A 30 -0.88 -7.35 0.05
CA LEU A 30 -0.27 -7.00 -1.22
C LEU A 30 0.92 -7.93 -1.51
N ILE A 31 1.79 -8.18 -0.52
CA ILE A 31 2.97 -9.04 -0.68
C ILE A 31 2.59 -10.52 -0.81
N LYS A 32 1.69 -11.04 0.03
CA LYS A 32 1.39 -12.47 0.06
C LYS A 32 0.39 -12.92 -0.98
N THR A 33 -0.48 -12.02 -1.45
CA THR A 33 -1.61 -12.39 -2.30
C THR A 33 -1.57 -11.63 -3.62
N ALA A 34 -1.52 -10.30 -3.58
CA ALA A 34 -1.63 -9.51 -4.80
C ALA A 34 -0.41 -9.65 -5.71
N LEU A 35 0.80 -9.63 -5.14
CA LEU A 35 2.06 -9.73 -5.88
C LEU A 35 2.22 -11.11 -6.55
N PRO A 36 2.03 -12.25 -5.86
CA PRO A 36 2.12 -13.56 -6.51
C PRO A 36 1.01 -13.75 -7.52
N LYS A 37 -0.20 -13.22 -7.27
CA LYS A 37 -1.28 -13.24 -8.25
C LYS A 37 -0.91 -12.43 -9.48
N ALA A 38 -0.40 -11.21 -9.33
CA ALA A 38 0.02 -10.36 -10.45
C ALA A 38 1.13 -10.99 -11.30
N TYR A 39 2.02 -11.76 -10.67
CA TYR A 39 3.09 -12.49 -11.35
C TYR A 39 2.61 -13.79 -12.02
N ASN A 40 1.73 -14.56 -11.37
CA ASN A 40 1.31 -15.91 -11.79
C ASN A 40 0.05 -15.95 -12.66
N VAL A 41 -0.63 -14.82 -12.95
CA VAL A 41 -1.80 -14.88 -13.85
C VAL A 41 -1.34 -15.27 -15.25
N ASP A 42 -1.73 -16.48 -15.69
CA ASP A 42 -1.65 -17.06 -17.05
C ASP A 42 -0.95 -16.12 -18.05
N MET A 43 0.40 -16.11 -18.02
CA MET A 43 1.22 -15.30 -18.92
C MET A 43 0.84 -15.56 -20.39
N GLU A 44 0.36 -16.76 -20.69
CA GLU A 44 -0.05 -17.19 -22.03
C GLU A 44 -1.35 -16.52 -22.53
N LYS A 45 -2.21 -15.99 -21.63
CA LYS A 45 -3.51 -15.44 -22.01
C LYS A 45 -3.58 -13.90 -21.99
N ARG A 46 -2.59 -13.22 -21.42
CA ARG A 46 -2.57 -11.74 -21.33
C ARG A 46 -1.59 -11.14 -22.34
N SER A 47 -1.93 -9.97 -22.85
CA SER A 47 -0.98 -9.16 -23.60
C SER A 47 0.20 -8.75 -22.71
N LEU A 48 1.41 -8.74 -23.29
CA LEU A 48 2.66 -8.31 -22.60
C LEU A 48 2.49 -6.97 -21.88
N TYR A 49 1.83 -6.01 -22.53
CA TYR A 49 1.54 -4.71 -21.93
C TYR A 49 0.67 -4.81 -20.66
N SER A 50 -0.42 -5.60 -20.73
CA SER A 50 -1.33 -5.80 -19.59
C SER A 50 -0.64 -6.50 -18.42
N TYR A 51 0.27 -7.43 -18.70
CA TYR A 51 1.09 -8.09 -17.68
C TYR A 51 1.97 -7.10 -16.92
N TRP A 52 2.85 -6.37 -17.63
CA TRP A 52 3.79 -5.44 -17.02
C TRP A 52 3.08 -4.27 -16.33
N ASN A 53 1.99 -3.78 -16.90
CA ASN A 53 1.19 -2.73 -16.28
C ASN A 53 0.56 -3.20 -14.95
N ASN A 54 -0.06 -4.38 -14.94
CA ASN A 54 -0.66 -4.92 -13.71
C ASN A 54 0.38 -5.20 -12.62
N LEU A 55 1.52 -5.78 -13.00
CA LEU A 55 2.64 -6.01 -12.09
C LEU A 55 3.17 -4.70 -11.52
N GLY A 56 3.37 -3.69 -12.39
CA GLY A 56 3.83 -2.36 -12.00
C GLY A 56 2.87 -1.64 -11.05
N ILE A 57 1.55 -1.74 -11.29
CA ILE A 57 0.53 -1.19 -10.38
C ILE A 57 0.61 -1.85 -9.01
N VAL A 58 0.61 -3.18 -8.95
CA VAL A 58 0.65 -3.90 -7.67
C VAL A 58 1.96 -3.62 -6.92
N PHE A 59 3.08 -3.54 -7.64
CA PHE A 59 4.37 -3.17 -7.06
C PHE A 59 4.35 -1.74 -6.49
N THR A 60 3.84 -0.78 -7.26
CA THR A 60 3.72 0.63 -6.82
C THR A 60 2.82 0.77 -5.60
N LEU A 61 1.67 0.07 -5.58
CA LEU A 61 0.77 0.06 -4.43
C LEU A 61 1.43 -0.55 -3.19
N THR A 62 2.20 -1.62 -3.36
CA THR A 62 2.97 -2.26 -2.28
C THR A 62 3.95 -1.27 -1.69
N PHE A 63 4.71 -0.57 -2.55
CA PHE A 63 5.70 0.41 -2.10
C PHE A 63 5.06 1.58 -1.35
N ILE A 64 3.99 2.17 -1.89
CA ILE A 64 3.26 3.26 -1.23
C ILE A 64 2.70 2.81 0.12
N SER A 65 2.12 1.61 0.19
CA SER A 65 1.58 1.05 1.43
C SER A 65 2.66 0.91 2.51
N LEU A 66 3.84 0.41 2.13
CA LEU A 66 4.98 0.30 3.04
C LEU A 66 5.52 1.66 3.48
N MET A 67 5.60 2.64 2.58
CA MET A 67 6.02 4.00 2.95
C MET A 67 5.09 4.62 3.99
N ILE A 68 3.78 4.51 3.80
CA ILE A 68 2.79 5.02 4.75
C ILE A 68 2.93 4.29 6.09
N LEU A 69 3.08 2.97 6.08
CA LEU A 69 3.31 2.19 7.30
C LEU A 69 4.54 2.68 8.07
N VAL A 70 5.67 2.89 7.38
CA VAL A 70 6.91 3.40 7.98
C VAL A 70 6.68 4.77 8.62
N ILE A 71 6.01 5.69 7.92
CA ILE A 71 5.66 7.02 8.46
C ILE A 71 4.83 6.88 9.74
N GLN A 72 3.83 5.98 9.75
CA GLN A 72 3.00 5.78 10.94
C GLN A 72 3.77 5.19 12.11
N VAL A 73 4.66 4.23 11.86
CA VAL A 73 5.55 3.69 12.91
C VAL A 73 6.42 4.79 13.50
N PHE A 74 7.06 5.63 12.67
CA PHE A 74 7.86 6.75 13.16
C PHE A 74 7.04 7.73 14.00
N ARG A 75 5.83 8.09 13.56
CA ARG A 75 4.93 8.98 14.31
C ARG A 75 4.57 8.39 15.67
N VAL A 76 4.19 7.11 15.72
CA VAL A 76 3.87 6.41 16.96
C VAL A 76 5.09 6.40 17.89
N VAL A 77 6.26 6.00 17.40
CA VAL A 77 7.50 5.97 18.21
C VAL A 77 7.85 7.37 18.74
N SER A 78 7.77 8.41 17.91
CA SER A 78 8.04 9.79 18.32
C SER A 78 7.05 10.33 19.35
N SER A 79 5.83 9.80 19.41
CA SER A 79 4.84 10.22 20.42
C SER A 79 5.13 9.69 21.82
N PHE A 80 6.00 8.69 21.95
CA PHE A 80 6.41 8.09 23.21
C PHE A 80 7.79 8.56 23.72
N THR A 81 8.50 9.37 22.93
CA THR A 81 9.84 9.90 23.26
C THR A 81 9.72 11.39 23.58
#